data_AF-A0A7V4LY29-F1
#
_entry.id   AF-A0A7V4LY29-F1
#
_cell.length_a   1.000
_cell.length_b   1.000
_cell.length_c   1.000
_cell.angle_alpha   90.00
_cell.angle_beta   90.00
_cell.angle_gamma   90.00
#
_symmetry.space_group_name_H-M   'P 1'
#
loop_
_entity.id
_entity.type
_entity.pdbx_description
1 polymer ?
#
loop_
_entity_poly.entity_id
_entity_poly.type
_entity_poly.pdbx_seq_one_letter_code
_entity_poly.pdbx_strand_id
1 'polypeptide(L)' 'QTNQIDKEHSINPVPFILVHPDLKRKRGAHKYDLSVYSSAGMLADVAPTVLEIMDIRKPMEMVGTSLLTQLRQ' A
#
# COMPACT_ATOMS: atom_id res chain seq x y z
N GLN A 1 9.97 -9.24 26.24
CA GLN A 1 8.50 -9.13 26.24
C GLN A 1 8.00 -9.11 27.68
N THR A 2 6.99 -8.30 27.99
CA THR A 2 6.48 -8.12 29.37
C THR A 2 5.48 -9.19 29.82
N ASN A 3 5.11 -10.15 28.94
CA ASN A 3 4.09 -11.19 29.19
C ASN A 3 2.70 -10.63 29.60
N GLN A 4 2.45 -9.37 29.31
CA GLN A 4 1.16 -8.71 29.55
C GLN A 4 0.35 -8.67 28.25
N ILE A 5 -0.98 -8.58 28.39
CA ILE A 5 -1.87 -8.35 27.25
C ILE A 5 -1.53 -6.99 26.65
N ASP A 6 -1.08 -7.00 25.40
CA ASP A 6 -0.86 -5.79 24.62
C ASP A 6 -2.19 -5.30 24.02
N LYS A 7 -2.51 -4.03 24.24
CA LYS A 7 -3.72 -3.37 23.74
C LYS A 7 -3.39 -2.16 22.85
N GLU A 8 -2.10 -1.93 22.57
CA GLU A 8 -1.63 -0.79 21.79
C GLU A 8 -1.72 -1.07 20.28
N HIS A 9 -1.64 -0.01 19.48
CA HIS A 9 -1.48 -0.15 18.04
C HIS A 9 -0.05 -0.59 17.70
N SER A 10 0.10 -1.52 16.76
CA SER A 10 1.42 -1.85 16.22
C SER A 10 1.86 -0.80 15.18
N ILE A 11 3.16 -0.60 15.03
CA ILE A 11 3.76 0.16 13.92
C ILE A 11 4.05 -0.70 12.68
N ASN A 12 3.51 -1.92 12.63
CA ASN A 12 3.71 -2.83 11.51
C ASN A 12 3.11 -2.26 10.22
N PRO A 13 3.73 -2.50 9.06
CA PRO A 13 3.16 -2.12 7.78
C PRO A 13 1.83 -2.86 7.55
N VAL A 14 0.91 -2.20 6.84
CA VAL A 14 -0.41 -2.75 6.51
C VAL A 14 -0.43 -3.30 5.07
N PRO A 15 -1.21 -4.35 4.79
CA PRO A 15 -1.39 -4.84 3.43
C PRO A 15 -2.09 -3.79 2.55
N PHE A 16 -1.62 -3.65 1.32
CA PHE A 16 -2.30 -2.91 0.26
C PHE A 16 -2.65 -3.87 -0.88
N ILE A 17 -3.92 -3.95 -1.25
CA ILE A 17 -4.40 -4.88 -2.28
C ILE A 17 -5.13 -4.08 -3.35
N LEU A 18 -4.60 -4.11 -4.57
CA LEU A 18 -5.26 -3.55 -5.76
C LEU A 18 -5.88 -4.69 -6.56
N VAL A 19 -7.20 -4.65 -6.74
CA VAL A 19 -7.93 -5.58 -7.60
C VAL A 19 -8.47 -4.81 -8.80
N HIS A 20 -7.92 -5.08 -9.97
CA HIS A 20 -8.33 -4.44 -11.22
C HIS A 20 -8.30 -5.46 -12.37
N PRO A 21 -9.33 -5.53 -13.23
CA PRO A 21 -9.40 -6.55 -14.30
C PRO A 21 -8.17 -6.57 -15.22
N ASP A 22 -7.60 -5.40 -15.48
CA ASP A 22 -6.47 -5.23 -16.38
C ASP A 22 -5.09 -5.37 -15.69
N LEU A 23 -5.04 -5.36 -14.36
CA LEU A 23 -3.81 -5.65 -13.61
C LEU A 23 -3.67 -7.16 -13.40
N LYS A 24 -3.15 -7.85 -14.41
CA LYS A 24 -2.69 -9.23 -14.27
C LYS A 24 -1.22 -9.24 -13.85
N ARG A 25 -0.96 -9.09 -12.55
CA ARG A 25 0.40 -9.33 -12.02
C ARG A 25 0.70 -10.83 -12.11
N LYS A 26 1.86 -11.21 -12.66
CA LYS A 26 2.35 -12.59 -12.51
C LYS A 26 2.46 -12.85 -11.01
N ARG A 27 1.83 -13.91 -10.49
CA ARG A 27 1.98 -14.34 -9.10
C ARG A 27 3.48 -14.58 -8.81
N GLY A 28 4.17 -13.55 -8.32
CA GLY A 28 5.45 -13.70 -7.66
C GLY A 28 5.20 -14.23 -6.25
N ALA A 29 6.00 -15.19 -5.81
CA ALA A 29 5.92 -15.77 -4.48
C ALA A 29 6.31 -14.72 -3.41
N HIS A 30 5.42 -13.79 -3.11
CA HIS A 30 5.58 -12.93 -1.94
C HIS A 30 5.21 -13.74 -0.72
N LYS A 31 6.16 -13.87 0.22
CA LYS A 31 5.86 -14.41 1.55
C LYS A 31 4.89 -13.43 2.22
N TYR A 32 3.86 -13.96 2.88
CA TYR A 32 2.81 -13.17 3.53
C TYR A 32 3.27 -12.43 4.80
N ASP A 33 4.54 -12.56 5.17
CA ASP A 33 5.10 -11.89 6.33
C ASP A 33 5.52 -10.46 5.95
N LEU A 34 4.66 -9.49 6.22
CA LEU A 34 4.89 -8.07 5.94
C LEU A 34 5.94 -7.44 6.87
N SER A 35 6.25 -8.06 8.02
CA SER A 35 7.20 -7.52 8.98
C SER A 35 8.64 -7.48 8.46
N VAL A 36 8.93 -8.28 7.42
CA VAL A 36 10.26 -8.39 6.79
C VAL A 36 10.41 -7.49 5.55
N TYR A 37 9.34 -6.83 5.10
CA TYR A 37 9.35 -5.98 3.91
C TYR A 37 9.27 -4.50 4.29
N SER A 38 10.13 -3.68 3.69
CA SER A 38 9.98 -2.23 3.75
C SER A 38 8.67 -1.82 3.06
N SER A 39 7.96 -0.86 3.66
CA SER A 39 6.72 -0.33 3.08
C SER A 39 7.00 0.29 1.71
N ALA A 40 6.29 -0.18 0.68
CA ALA A 40 6.39 0.39 -0.67
C ALA A 40 5.84 1.83 -0.74
N GLY A 41 5.00 2.24 0.20
CA GLY A 41 4.46 3.59 0.32
C GLY A 41 3.81 3.85 1.67
N MET A 42 3.10 4.96 1.79
CA MET A 42 2.43 5.40 3.01
C MET A 42 0.91 5.58 2.81
N LEU A 43 0.16 5.76 3.91
CA LEU A 43 -1.30 5.94 3.84
C LEU A 43 -1.72 7.16 3.02
N ALA A 44 -0.90 8.23 2.99
CA ALA A 44 -1.17 9.42 2.17
C ALA A 44 -1.19 9.14 0.67
N ASP A 45 -0.59 8.03 0.23
CA ASP A 45 -0.50 7.63 -1.18
C ASP A 45 -1.79 6.97 -1.71
N VAL A 46 -2.69 6.54 -0.80
CA VAL A 46 -3.91 5.80 -1.17
C VAL A 46 -4.86 6.67 -2.01
N ALA A 47 -5.17 7.89 -1.57
CA ALA A 47 -6.09 8.77 -2.30
C ALA A 47 -5.55 9.18 -3.69
N PRO A 48 -4.29 9.63 -3.83
CA PRO A 48 -3.65 9.82 -5.14
C PRO A 48 -3.72 8.59 -6.05
N THR A 49 -3.53 7.39 -5.50
CA THR A 49 -3.64 6.12 -6.26
C THR A 49 -5.05 5.91 -6.81
N VAL A 50 -6.07 6.16 -5.99
CA VAL A 50 -7.48 6.05 -6.43
C VAL A 50 -7.79 7.07 -7.53
N LEU A 51 -7.34 8.31 -7.41
CA LEU A 51 -7.54 9.34 -8.44
C LEU A 51 -6.91 8.93 -9.78
N GLU A 52 -5.70 8.37 -9.76
CA GLU A 52 -5.06 7.88 -10.99
C GLU A 52 -5.83 6.73 -11.64
N ILE A 53 -6.36 5.77 -10.86
CA ILE A 53 -7.20 4.67 -11.38
C ILE A 53 -8.47 5.23 -12.05
N MET A 54 -9.02 6.31 -11.51
CA MET A 54 -10.23 6.96 -12.02
C MET A 54 -9.97 7.96 -13.17
N ASP A 55 -8.71 8.10 -13.62
CA ASP A 55 -8.30 9.12 -14.60
C ASP A 55 -8.65 10.57 -14.16
N ILE A 56 -8.55 10.84 -12.86
CA ILE A 56 -8.79 12.17 -12.27
C ILE A 56 -7.44 12.81 -11.92
N ARG A 57 -7.28 14.09 -12.29
CA ARG A 57 -6.07 14.84 -11.93
C ARG A 57 -5.97 15.02 -10.41
N LYS A 58 -4.82 14.61 -9.87
CA LYS A 58 -4.45 14.84 -8.47
C LYS A 58 -4.29 16.36 -8.19
N PRO A 59 -4.94 16.90 -7.15
CA PRO A 59 -4.77 18.30 -6.74
C PRO A 59 -3.40 18.55 -6.07
N MET A 60 -2.92 19.79 -6.05
CA MET A 60 -1.58 20.13 -5.52
C MET A 60 -1.46 19.98 -4.01
N GLU A 61 -2.57 20.08 -3.28
CA GLU A 61 -2.65 19.95 -1.83
C GLU A 61 -2.39 18.51 -1.37
N MET A 62 -2.59 17.51 -2.25
CA MET A 62 -2.25 16.12 -1.95
C MET A 62 -0.73 15.92 -2.06
N VAL A 63 -0.07 15.74 -0.92
CA VAL A 63 1.39 15.49 -0.88
C VAL A 63 1.77 14.05 -1.23
N GLY A 64 0.86 13.09 -1.03
CA GLY A 64 1.08 11.68 -1.36
C GLY A 64 1.23 11.43 -2.86
N THR A 65 1.85 10.32 -3.22
CA THR A 65 2.11 9.92 -4.62
C THR A 65 1.37 8.62 -4.94
N SER A 66 0.96 8.41 -6.18
CA SER A 66 0.28 7.17 -6.54
C SER A 66 1.21 5.95 -6.50
N LEU A 67 0.69 4.84 -5.96
CA LEU A 67 1.39 3.56 -5.81
C LEU A 67 1.39 2.72 -7.11
N LEU A 68 0.66 3.13 -8.17
CA LEU A 68 0.54 2.33 -9.39
C LEU A 68 1.89 2.06 -10.07
N THR A 69 2.83 3.01 -10.01
CA THR A 69 4.18 2.85 -10.58
C THR A 69 4.98 1.72 -9.93
N GLN A 70 4.76 1.45 -8.65
CA GLN A 70 5.42 0.38 -7.91
C GLN A 70 4.73 -0.97 -8.08
N LEU A 71 3.45 -0.97 -8.47
CA LEU A 71 2.64 -2.16 -8.68
C LEU A 71 2.69 -2.71 -10.11
N ARG A 72 3.14 -1.90 -11.07
CA ARG A 72 3.30 -2.26 -12.49
C ARG A 72 4.65 -2.91 -12.82
N GLN A 73 5.56 -3.00 -11.85
CA GLN A 73 6.83 -3.74 -11.96
C GLN A 73 6.61 -5.24 -11.75
#